data_AF-S7SNX7-F1
#
_entry.id   AF-S7SNX7-F1
#
_cell.length_a   1.000
_cell.length_b   1.000
_cell.length_c   1.000
_cell.angle_alpha   90.00
_cell.angle_beta   90.00
_cell.angle_gamma   90.00
#
_symmetry.space_group_name_H-M   'P 1'
#
loop_
_entity.id
_entity.type
_entity.pdbx_description
1 polymer ?
#
loop_
_entity_poly.entity_id
_entity_poly.type
_entity_poly.pdbx_seq_one_letter_code
_entity_poly.pdbx_strand_id
1 'polypeptide(L)'
;MALTLHRSWREINHFSFSGHKPIFLLVNAHKFGKIYVKTVTFSSPKGARYMESLEKRVAKLEFHQSLLMEMIDETKKPFYSLIIRADLTKEEVDAFLAFCQELADQYEQQKAEGLTIFTPLLVQFAGMLHPNLPLEQTVDALLAQQMFVPLMTELKTLIRTIS
;
A
#
# COMPACT_ATOMS: atom_id res chain seq x y z
N MET A 1 -51.21 30.35 24.20
CA MET A 1 -51.66 30.86 22.88
C MET A 1 -50.44 31.44 22.17
N ALA A 2 -49.64 30.59 21.52
CA ALA A 2 -48.42 31.00 20.82
C ALA A 2 -48.73 31.03 19.33
N LEU A 3 -48.74 32.24 18.76
CA LEU A 3 -49.01 32.51 17.36
C LEU A 3 -47.89 31.93 16.49
N THR A 4 -48.29 30.94 15.70
CA THR A 4 -47.83 30.59 14.35
C THR A 4 -46.78 31.50 13.73
N LEU A 5 -45.56 30.98 13.56
CA LEU A 5 -44.59 31.45 12.56
C LEU A 5 -44.41 30.34 11.52
N HIS A 6 -45.41 30.23 10.65
CA HIS A 6 -45.27 29.54 9.38
C HIS A 6 -44.55 30.49 8.41
N ARG A 7 -43.23 30.33 8.26
CA ARG A 7 -42.48 30.90 7.13
C ARG A 7 -41.56 29.85 6.55
N SER A 8 -42.09 29.17 5.53
CA SER A 8 -41.40 28.79 4.29
C SER A 8 -39.87 28.86 4.35
N TRP A 9 -39.23 27.73 4.67
CA TRP A 9 -37.84 27.51 4.29
C TRP A 9 -37.78 27.40 2.77
N ARG A 10 -37.45 28.51 2.10
CA ARG A 10 -37.01 28.48 0.72
C ARG A 10 -35.57 27.97 0.76
N GLU A 11 -35.29 26.81 0.17
CA GLU A 11 -33.93 26.40 -0.18
C GLU A 11 -33.33 27.46 -1.09
N ILE A 12 -32.58 28.40 -0.51
CA ILE A 12 -31.80 29.35 -1.29
C ILE A 12 -30.43 28.71 -1.48
N ASN A 13 -30.30 27.94 -2.56
CA ASN A 13 -29.01 27.71 -3.18
C ASN A 13 -28.54 29.06 -3.72
N HIS A 14 -27.80 29.82 -2.91
CA HIS A 14 -27.22 31.09 -3.34
C HIS A 14 -26.09 30.79 -4.34
N PHE A 15 -26.42 30.81 -5.62
CA PHE A 15 -25.45 30.85 -6.70
C PHE A 15 -24.91 32.28 -6.81
N SER A 16 -23.68 32.51 -6.34
CA SER A 16 -22.97 33.75 -6.62
C SER A 16 -22.17 33.59 -7.90
N PHE A 17 -22.58 34.28 -8.97
CA PHE A 17 -21.83 34.37 -10.22
C PHE A 17 -20.83 35.53 -10.11
N SER A 18 -19.55 35.23 -9.95
CA SER A 18 -18.48 36.15 -10.36
C SER A 18 -17.93 35.64 -11.69
N GLY A 19 -17.59 36.55 -12.62
CA GLY A 19 -17.35 36.28 -14.04
C GLY A 19 -16.18 35.36 -14.41
N HIS A 20 -15.65 34.54 -13.50
CA HIS A 20 -14.62 33.54 -13.76
C HIS A 20 -15.00 32.16 -13.19
N LYS A 21 -15.74 31.40 -14.02
CA LYS A 21 -16.07 29.95 -13.92
C LYS A 21 -16.88 29.54 -12.67
N PRO A 22 -17.95 28.72 -12.82
CA PRO A 22 -18.83 28.39 -11.70
C PRO A 22 -18.12 27.48 -10.69
N ILE A 23 -17.89 28.00 -9.48
CA ILE A 23 -17.60 27.21 -8.28
C ILE A 23 -18.95 26.98 -7.60
N PHE A 24 -19.29 25.72 -7.35
CA PHE A 24 -20.54 25.39 -6.67
C PHE A 24 -20.29 25.44 -5.15
N LEU A 25 -21.06 26.30 -4.47
CA LEU A 25 -21.08 26.41 -3.02
C LEU A 25 -22.27 25.58 -2.51
N LEU A 26 -21.99 24.43 -1.91
CA LEU A 26 -23.01 23.66 -1.19
C LEU A 26 -22.95 24.06 0.28
N VAL A 27 -24.04 24.66 0.77
CA VAL A 27 -24.18 25.07 2.17
C VAL A 27 -25.02 24.03 2.89
N ASN A 28 -24.39 23.19 3.70
CA ASN A 28 -25.09 22.19 4.51
C ASN A 28 -25.30 22.75 5.91
N ALA A 29 -26.54 22.72 6.40
CA ALA A 29 -26.88 23.13 7.76
C ALA A 29 -27.12 21.89 8.62
N HIS A 30 -26.27 21.68 9.62
CA HIS A 30 -26.43 20.61 10.60
C HIS A 30 -26.88 21.21 11.93
N LYS A 31 -27.92 20.61 12.53
CA LYS A 31 -28.43 20.99 13.84
C LYS A 31 -27.94 19.99 14.87
N PHE A 32 -27.09 20.45 15.79
CA PHE A 32 -26.65 19.67 16.94
C PHE A 32 -27.24 20.28 18.21
N GLY A 33 -28.34 19.68 18.70
CA GLY A 33 -29.09 20.22 19.84
C GLY A 33 -29.68 21.61 19.55
N LYS A 34 -29.22 22.64 20.28
CA LYS A 34 -29.63 24.05 20.09
C LYS A 34 -28.69 24.83 19.15
N ILE A 35 -27.62 24.22 18.66
CA ILE A 35 -26.59 24.88 17.84
C ILE A 35 -26.82 24.55 16.35
N TYR A 36 -26.70 25.57 15.50
CA TYR A 36 -26.72 25.41 14.05
C TYR A 36 -25.31 25.64 13.48
N VAL A 37 -24.79 24.65 12.78
CA VAL A 37 -23.52 24.74 12.05
C VAL A 37 -23.84 24.78 10.56
N LYS A 38 -23.35 25.80 9.85
CA LYS A 38 -23.36 25.85 8.39
C LYS A 38 -21.97 25.49 7.88
N THR A 39 -21.85 24.39 7.15
CA THR A 39 -20.63 24.06 6.43
C THR A 39 -20.76 24.52 4.98
N VAL A 40 -19.74 25.23 4.50
CA VAL A 40 -19.64 25.62 3.09
C VAL A 40 -18.63 24.70 2.46
N THR A 41 -19.07 23.90 1.48
CA THR A 41 -18.17 23.05 0.70
C THR A 41 -18.00 23.63 -0.68
N PHE A 42 -16.74 23.82 -1.07
CA PHE A 42 -16.36 24.30 -2.39
C PHE A 42 -16.18 23.09 -3.30
N SER A 43 -17.02 22.94 -4.32
CA SER A 43 -16.78 21.94 -5.36
C SER A 43 -16.41 22.63 -6.68
N SER A 44 -15.17 22.37 -7.13
CA SER A 44 -14.67 22.80 -8.42
C SER A 44 -14.88 21.68 -9.45
N PRO A 45 -15.69 21.90 -10.50
CA PRO A 45 -15.94 20.88 -11.53
C PRO A 45 -14.68 20.39 -12.23
N LYS A 46 -13.62 21.22 -12.25
CA LYS A 46 -12.33 20.86 -12.84
C LYS A 46 -11.58 19.81 -12.02
N GLY A 47 -11.69 19.86 -10.69
CA GLY A 47 -11.01 18.91 -9.80
C GLY A 47 -11.54 17.50 -9.98
N ALA A 48 -12.86 17.34 -10.06
CA ALA A 48 -13.51 16.05 -10.30
C ALA A 48 -13.14 15.46 -11.67
N ARG A 49 -13.17 16.27 -12.74
CA ARG A 49 -12.77 15.83 -14.09
C ARG A 49 -11.28 15.44 -14.19
N TYR A 50 -10.42 16.10 -13.42
CA TYR A 50 -8.99 15.78 -13.38
C TYR A 50 -8.73 14.45 -12.65
N MET A 51 -9.42 14.20 -11.53
CA MET A 51 -9.34 12.92 -10.81
C MET A 51 -9.80 11.74 -11.68
N GLU A 52 -10.94 11.87 -12.37
CA GLU A 52 -11.42 10.84 -13.32
C GLU A 52 -10.39 10.56 -14.43
N SER A 53 -9.66 11.60 -14.88
CA SER A 53 -8.60 11.45 -15.88
C SER A 53 -7.36 10.75 -15.33
N LEU A 54 -7.04 10.91 -14.05
CA LEU A 54 -5.91 10.23 -13.42
C LEU A 54 -6.24 8.77 -13.16
N GLU A 55 -7.44 8.47 -12.65
CA GLU A 55 -7.92 7.10 -12.44
C GLU A 55 -7.87 6.29 -13.74
N LYS A 56 -8.36 6.86 -14.86
CA LYS A 56 -8.25 6.21 -16.18
C LYS A 56 -6.82 5.95 -16.63
N ARG A 57 -5.88 6.84 -16.28
CA ARG A 57 -4.45 6.65 -16.60
C ARG A 57 -3.83 5.56 -15.74
N VAL A 58 -4.16 5.50 -14.45
CA VAL A 58 -3.69 4.45 -13.52
C VAL A 58 -4.25 3.09 -13.94
N ALA A 59 -5.55 2.99 -14.19
CA ALA A 59 -6.18 1.75 -14.65
C ALA A 59 -5.56 1.23 -15.96
N LYS A 60 -5.18 2.13 -16.87
CA LYS A 60 -4.46 1.75 -18.09
C LYS A 60 -3.06 1.20 -17.78
N LEU A 61 -2.36 1.77 -16.81
CA LEU A 61 -1.03 1.29 -16.39
C LEU A 61 -1.12 -0.06 -15.70
N GLU A 62 -2.08 -0.26 -14.79
CA GLU A 62 -2.34 -1.55 -14.13
C GLU A 62 -2.70 -2.64 -15.15
N PHE A 63 -3.53 -2.31 -16.15
CA PHE A 63 -3.82 -3.24 -17.25
C PHE A 63 -2.58 -3.59 -18.08
N HIS A 64 -1.71 -2.62 -18.38
CA HIS A 64 -0.47 -2.91 -19.08
C HIS A 64 0.51 -3.73 -18.21
N GLN A 65 0.56 -3.46 -16.91
CA GLN A 65 1.35 -4.25 -15.96
C GLN A 65 0.87 -5.70 -15.91
N SER A 66 -0.44 -5.96 -15.87
CA SER A 66 -0.96 -7.32 -15.86
C SER A 66 -0.60 -8.08 -17.14
N LEU A 67 -0.69 -7.44 -18.31
CA LEU A 67 -0.24 -8.04 -19.57
C LEU A 67 1.27 -8.32 -19.58
N LEU A 68 2.08 -7.43 -19.01
CA LEU A 68 3.52 -7.65 -18.90
C LEU A 68 3.83 -8.84 -17.98
N MET A 69 3.06 -9.04 -16.92
CA MET A 69 3.22 -10.20 -16.04
C MET A 69 2.96 -11.53 -16.76
N GLU A 70 1.98 -11.59 -17.67
CA GLU A 70 1.75 -12.78 -18.51
C GLU A 70 2.91 -13.11 -19.47
N MET A 71 3.77 -12.12 -19.75
CA MET A 71 4.92 -12.28 -20.65
C MET A 71 6.23 -12.59 -19.92
N ILE A 72 6.27 -12.41 -18.59
CA ILE A 72 7.49 -12.58 -17.81
C ILE A 72 7.76 -14.07 -17.59
N ASP A 73 8.99 -14.47 -17.91
CA ASP A 73 9.51 -15.76 -17.47
C ASP A 73 9.84 -15.67 -15.97
N GLU A 74 8.89 -16.12 -15.15
CA GLU A 74 8.98 -16.08 -13.69
C GLU A 74 10.18 -16.84 -13.14
N THR A 75 10.74 -17.78 -13.91
CA THR A 75 11.91 -18.55 -13.48
C THR A 75 13.18 -17.70 -13.40
N LYS A 76 13.25 -16.58 -14.14
CA LYS A 76 14.42 -15.69 -14.18
C LYS A 76 14.48 -14.73 -13.01
N LYS A 77 13.31 -14.26 -12.55
CA LYS A 77 13.17 -13.26 -11.48
C LYS A 77 12.00 -13.59 -10.54
N PRO A 78 12.02 -14.77 -9.89
CA PRO A 78 10.90 -15.26 -9.09
C PRO A 78 10.55 -14.38 -7.88
N PHE A 79 11.53 -13.76 -7.23
CA PHE A 79 11.29 -12.87 -6.09
C PHE A 79 10.60 -11.57 -6.53
N TYR A 80 11.01 -10.99 -7.66
CA TYR A 80 10.29 -9.82 -8.20
C TYR A 80 8.89 -10.16 -8.70
N SER A 81 8.68 -11.37 -9.23
CA SER A 81 7.33 -11.87 -9.55
C SER A 81 6.45 -11.94 -8.29
N LEU A 82 6.99 -12.48 -7.19
CA LEU A 82 6.29 -12.52 -5.90
C LEU A 82 5.95 -11.12 -5.38
N ILE A 83 6.90 -10.18 -5.48
CA ILE A 83 6.68 -8.78 -5.06
C ILE A 83 5.50 -8.15 -5.79
N ILE A 84 5.48 -8.26 -7.12
CA ILE A 84 4.45 -7.64 -7.96
C ILE A 84 3.09 -8.29 -7.67
N ARG A 85 3.05 -9.61 -7.48
CA ARG A 85 1.81 -10.34 -7.14
C ARG A 85 1.26 -10.02 -5.77
N ALA A 86 2.13 -9.73 -4.81
CA ALA A 86 1.76 -9.35 -3.46
C ALA A 86 1.38 -7.85 -3.34
N ASP A 87 1.44 -7.09 -4.44
CA ASP A 87 1.14 -5.66 -4.54
C ASP A 87 1.94 -4.80 -3.54
N LEU A 88 3.22 -5.15 -3.39
CA LEU A 88 4.11 -4.46 -2.47
C LEU A 88 4.58 -3.13 -3.06
N THR A 89 4.58 -2.11 -2.21
CA THR A 89 5.14 -0.79 -2.51
C THR A 89 6.66 -0.85 -2.58
N LYS A 90 7.26 0.16 -3.22
CA LYS A 90 8.72 0.28 -3.30
C LYS A 90 9.33 0.37 -1.90
N GLU A 91 8.72 1.14 -1.01
CA GLU A 91 9.20 1.38 0.35
C GLU A 91 9.23 0.08 1.16
N GLU A 92 8.21 -0.77 1.02
CA GLU A 92 8.15 -2.09 1.67
C GLU A 92 9.24 -3.03 1.14
N VAL A 93 9.46 -3.04 -0.18
CA VAL A 93 10.50 -3.87 -0.80
C VAL A 93 11.89 -3.41 -0.39
N ASP A 94 12.15 -2.11 -0.42
CA ASP A 94 13.44 -1.52 -0.06
C ASP A 94 13.74 -1.79 1.43
N ALA A 95 12.75 -1.63 2.31
CA ALA A 95 12.89 -1.93 3.74
C ALA A 95 13.15 -3.42 3.98
N PHE A 96 12.43 -4.31 3.28
CA PHE A 96 12.63 -5.75 3.40
C PHE A 96 14.03 -6.18 2.92
N LEU A 97 14.51 -5.64 1.80
CA LEU A 97 15.84 -5.94 1.27
C LEU A 97 16.96 -5.40 2.17
N ALA A 98 16.79 -4.20 2.73
CA ALA A 98 17.72 -3.66 3.72
C ALA A 98 17.79 -4.55 4.96
N PHE A 99 16.64 -4.97 5.48
CA PHE A 99 16.57 -5.92 6.59
C PHE A 99 17.25 -7.27 6.27
N CYS A 100 17.05 -7.80 5.05
CA CYS A 100 17.74 -9.03 4.64
C CYS A 100 19.26 -8.86 4.61
N GLN A 101 19.76 -7.69 4.21
CA GLN A 101 21.19 -7.39 4.23
C GLN A 101 21.72 -7.36 5.67
N GLU A 102 21.04 -6.65 6.57
CA GLU A 102 21.43 -6.60 7.99
C GLU A 102 21.43 -8.00 8.62
N LEU A 103 20.42 -8.81 8.31
CA LEU A 103 20.30 -10.17 8.82
C LEU A 103 21.40 -11.09 8.25
N ALA A 104 21.81 -10.87 6.99
CA ALA A 104 22.90 -11.60 6.38
C ALA A 104 24.26 -11.24 7.01
N ASP A 105 24.48 -9.96 7.30
CA ASP A 105 25.69 -9.50 7.97
C ASP A 105 25.77 -10.09 9.40
N GLN A 106 24.65 -10.11 10.13
CA GLN A 106 24.56 -10.77 11.44
C GLN A 106 24.86 -12.27 11.36
N TYR A 107 24.36 -12.96 10.33
CA TYR A 107 24.63 -14.39 10.12
C TYR A 107 26.12 -14.66 9.92
N GLU A 108 26.79 -13.90 9.06
CA GLU A 108 28.22 -14.04 8.81
C GLU A 108 29.05 -13.75 10.07
N GLN A 109 28.66 -12.72 10.83
CA GLN A 109 29.30 -12.43 12.12
C GLN A 109 29.14 -13.59 13.11
N GLN A 110 27.92 -14.10 13.28
CA GLN A 110 27.64 -15.22 14.19
C GLN A 110 28.41 -16.47 13.78
N LYS A 111 28.57 -16.74 12.47
CA LYS A 111 29.42 -17.82 11.98
C LYS A 111 30.89 -17.62 12.31
N ALA A 112 31.42 -16.40 12.13
CA ALA A 112 32.80 -16.07 12.48
C ALA A 112 33.08 -16.24 13.99
N GLU A 113 32.06 -16.00 14.82
CA GLU A 113 32.09 -16.20 16.28
C GLU A 113 31.89 -17.67 16.70
N GLY A 114 31.64 -18.58 15.76
CA GLY A 114 31.50 -20.02 16.00
C GLY A 114 30.11 -20.48 16.44
N LEU A 115 29.07 -19.65 16.26
CA LEU A 115 27.69 -20.08 16.50
C LEU A 115 27.25 -21.12 15.48
N THR A 116 26.35 -22.01 15.92
CA THR A 116 25.80 -23.11 15.12
C THR A 116 24.27 -23.16 15.12
N ILE A 117 23.62 -22.32 15.94
CA ILE A 117 22.16 -22.28 16.08
C ILE A 117 21.66 -20.95 15.52
N PHE A 118 20.97 -21.02 14.38
CA PHE A 118 20.48 -19.84 13.65
C PHE A 118 18.95 -19.72 13.64
N THR A 119 18.23 -20.55 14.41
CA THR A 119 16.76 -20.46 14.57
C THR A 119 16.27 -19.05 14.92
N PRO A 120 16.96 -18.24 15.77
CA PRO A 120 16.55 -16.87 16.02
C PRO A 120 16.54 -15.97 14.77
N LEU A 121 17.42 -16.22 13.80
CA LEU A 121 17.43 -15.48 12.53
C LEU A 121 16.22 -15.85 11.67
N LEU A 122 15.81 -17.12 11.65
CA LEU A 122 14.59 -17.55 10.95
C LEU A 122 13.34 -16.91 11.56
N VAL A 123 13.25 -16.86 12.88
CA VAL A 123 12.12 -16.22 13.58
C VAL A 123 12.05 -14.73 13.23
N GLN A 124 13.18 -14.04 13.23
CA GLN A 124 13.26 -12.63 12.81
C GLN A 124 12.84 -12.46 11.34
N PHE A 125 13.34 -13.31 10.46
CA PHE A 125 12.97 -13.28 9.04
C PHE A 125 11.47 -13.47 8.83
N ALA A 126 10.88 -14.49 9.45
CA ALA A 126 9.45 -14.75 9.35
C ALA A 126 8.59 -13.63 9.99
N GLY A 127 9.08 -13.00 11.06
CA GLY A 127 8.39 -11.90 11.74
C GLY A 127 8.36 -10.60 10.97
N MET A 128 9.38 -10.34 10.14
CA MET A 128 9.47 -9.14 9.29
C MET A 128 8.83 -9.34 7.90
N LEU A 129 8.60 -10.59 7.51
CA LEU A 129 8.06 -10.91 6.20
C LEU A 129 6.62 -10.40 6.05
N HIS A 130 6.34 -9.74 4.92
CA HIS A 130 5.01 -9.22 4.64
C HIS A 130 3.98 -10.39 4.60
N PRO A 131 2.74 -10.24 5.12
CA PRO A 131 1.76 -11.33 5.18
C PRO A 131 1.39 -11.96 3.82
N ASN A 132 1.51 -11.19 2.74
CA ASN A 132 1.25 -11.68 1.38
C ASN A 132 2.42 -12.46 0.77
N LEU A 133 3.57 -12.54 1.44
CA LEU A 133 4.74 -13.28 0.99
C LEU A 133 4.85 -14.61 1.76
N PRO A 134 4.69 -15.77 1.10
CA PRO A 134 4.86 -17.06 1.76
C PRO A 134 6.33 -17.27 2.12
N LEU A 135 6.60 -17.69 3.37
CA LEU A 135 7.96 -17.85 3.91
C LEU A 135 8.86 -18.72 3.04
N GLU A 136 8.44 -19.97 2.78
CA GLU A 136 9.23 -20.94 2.03
C GLU A 136 9.45 -20.48 0.58
N GLN A 137 8.39 -19.99 -0.08
CA GLN A 137 8.48 -19.50 -1.46
C GLN A 137 9.39 -18.29 -1.58
N THR A 138 9.39 -17.40 -0.57
CA THR A 138 10.25 -16.21 -0.57
C THR A 138 11.73 -16.60 -0.43
N VAL A 139 12.05 -17.51 0.48
CA VAL A 139 13.41 -18.04 0.65
C VAL A 139 13.90 -18.71 -0.64
N ASP A 140 13.05 -19.53 -1.26
CA ASP A 140 13.37 -20.19 -2.52
C ASP A 140 13.57 -19.21 -3.67
N ALA A 141 12.73 -18.17 -3.75
CA ALA A 141 12.81 -17.15 -4.78
C ALA A 141 14.07 -16.29 -4.64
N LEU A 142 14.46 -15.93 -3.41
CA LEU A 142 15.70 -15.20 -3.13
C LEU A 142 16.93 -16.04 -3.50
N LEU A 143 16.93 -17.34 -3.17
CA LEU A 143 18.00 -18.27 -3.55
C LEU A 143 18.11 -18.42 -5.07
N ALA A 144 16.98 -18.60 -5.76
CA ALA A 144 16.95 -18.72 -7.23
C ALA A 144 17.51 -17.47 -7.92
N GLN A 145 17.37 -16.29 -7.29
CA GLN A 145 17.95 -15.04 -7.76
C GLN A 145 19.36 -14.74 -7.26
N GLN A 146 20.01 -15.67 -6.56
CA GLN A 146 21.35 -15.52 -5.96
C GLN A 146 21.45 -14.35 -4.96
N MET A 147 20.36 -14.10 -4.22
CA MET A 147 20.31 -13.04 -3.20
C MET A 147 20.54 -13.63 -1.81
N PHE A 148 21.42 -13.00 -1.02
CA PHE A 148 21.72 -13.38 0.37
C PHE A 148 21.99 -14.88 0.56
N VAL A 149 22.70 -15.49 -0.40
CA VAL A 149 22.80 -16.96 -0.55
C VAL A 149 23.20 -17.70 0.74
N PRO A 150 24.21 -17.29 1.51
CA PRO A 150 24.60 -17.99 2.73
C PRO A 150 23.47 -18.06 3.76
N LEU A 151 22.87 -16.90 4.07
CA LEU A 151 21.73 -16.79 4.98
C LEU A 151 20.54 -17.61 4.48
N MET A 152 20.12 -17.42 3.23
CA MET A 152 18.91 -18.08 2.71
C MET A 152 19.06 -19.60 2.63
N THR A 153 20.28 -20.11 2.41
CA THR A 153 20.57 -21.56 2.44
C THR A 153 20.40 -22.13 3.85
N GLU A 154 20.86 -21.39 4.87
CA GLU A 154 20.64 -21.76 6.27
C GLU A 154 19.16 -21.75 6.62
N LEU A 155 18.45 -20.66 6.30
CA LEU A 155 17.03 -20.51 6.59
C LEU A 155 16.22 -21.64 5.94
N LYS A 156 16.51 -21.99 4.69
CA LYS A 156 15.88 -23.12 3.99
C LYS A 156 16.12 -24.45 4.72
N THR A 157 17.32 -24.67 5.23
CA THR A 157 17.66 -25.88 5.99
C THR A 157 16.88 -25.95 7.30
N LEU A 158 16.78 -24.82 8.01
CA LEU A 158 16.02 -24.73 9.26
C LEU A 158 14.52 -24.96 9.04
N ILE A 159 13.93 -24.36 8.00
CA ILE A 159 12.52 -24.55 7.64
C ILE A 159 12.20 -26.03 7.46
N ARG A 160 13.04 -26.75 6.71
CA ARG A 160 12.90 -28.20 6.47
C ARG A 160 13.09 -29.07 7.72
N THR A 161 13.82 -28.57 8.71
CA THR A 161 14.11 -29.31 9.94
C THR A 161 12.98 -29.14 10.96
N ILE A 162 12.25 -28.02 10.90
CA ILE A 162 11.20 -27.67 11.86
C ILE A 162 9.80 -28.05 11.34
N SER A 163 9.64 -28.19 10.02
CA SER A 163 8.41 -28.64 9.35
C SER A 163 8.21 -30.15 9.44
#